data_AF-A0A9Q4P9R6-F1
#
_entry.id   AF-A0A9Q4P9R6-F1
#
_cell.length_a   1.000
_cell.length_b   1.000
_cell.length_c   1.000
_cell.angle_alpha   90.00
_cell.angle_beta   90.00
_cell.angle_gamma   90.00
#
_symmetry.space_group_name_H-M   'P 1'
#
loop_
_entity.id
_entity.type
_entity.pdbx_description
1 polymer ?
#
loop_
_entity_poly.entity_id
_entity_poly.type
_entity_poly.pdbx_seq_one_letter_code
_entity_poly.pdbx_strand_id
1 'polypeptide(L)'
;MVDPLTDLEIDVQSFDIPRLVTVYPDKAGMRWWTKAWFNNREEGEASVEISRQVAVKFIQDLIDKDTMLEEYFPKQMEVYHHAIEQTKEQLLQQMNLT
;
A
#
# COMPACT_ATOMS: atom_id res chain seq x y z
N MET A 1 10.06 -4.22 19.80
CA MET A 1 11.41 -4.04 19.22
C MET A 1 11.48 -2.63 18.66
N VAL A 2 12.54 -1.89 18.96
CA VAL A 2 12.76 -0.54 18.41
C VAL A 2 13.33 -0.73 17.01
N ASP A 3 12.89 0.07 16.03
CA ASP A 3 13.40 -0.02 14.67
C ASP A 3 14.89 0.37 14.66
N PRO A 4 15.81 -0.52 14.27
CA PRO A 4 17.26 -0.26 14.28
C PRO A 4 17.68 0.85 13.30
N LEU A 5 16.81 1.28 12.39
CA LEU A 5 17.04 2.43 11.52
C LEU A 5 16.61 3.76 12.12
N THR A 6 15.90 3.79 13.26
CA THR A 6 15.31 5.03 13.82
C THR A 6 16.36 6.10 14.17
N ASP A 7 17.55 5.67 14.61
CA ASP A 7 18.65 6.58 15.00
C ASP A 7 19.62 6.88 13.84
N LEU A 8 19.43 6.23 12.70
CA LEU A 8 20.13 6.55 11.45
C LEU A 8 19.28 7.59 10.73
N GLU A 9 19.87 8.65 10.16
CA GLU A 9 19.12 9.67 9.38
C GLU A 9 18.57 9.12 8.04
N ILE A 10 18.15 7.86 8.02
CA ILE A 10 17.58 7.15 6.88
C ILE A 10 16.06 7.21 7.03
N ASP A 11 15.42 8.03 6.21
CA ASP A 11 13.97 8.11 6.16
C ASP A 11 13.41 6.85 5.46
N VAL A 12 12.51 6.11 6.12
CA VAL A 12 11.84 4.93 5.55
C VAL A 12 11.08 5.27 4.27
N GLN A 13 10.58 6.51 4.14
CA GLN A 13 9.94 6.98 2.91
C GLN A 13 10.90 7.01 1.71
N SER A 14 12.22 7.02 1.93
CA SER A 14 13.22 7.03 0.85
C SER A 14 13.27 5.75 0.03
N PHE A 15 12.72 4.64 0.55
CA PHE A 15 12.63 3.35 -0.13
C PHE A 15 11.21 2.77 -0.18
N ASP A 16 10.17 3.60 0.04
CA ASP A 16 8.79 3.16 -0.17
C ASP A 16 8.55 2.76 -1.63
N ILE A 17 7.67 1.78 -1.83
CA ILE A 17 7.29 1.29 -3.15
C ILE A 17 6.01 2.01 -3.57
N PRO A 18 6.01 2.68 -4.76
CA PRO A 18 4.85 3.43 -5.22
C PRO A 18 3.58 2.57 -5.31
N ARG A 19 2.50 3.08 -4.70
CA ARG A 19 1.19 2.44 -4.65
C ARG A 19 0.10 3.48 -4.91
N LEU A 20 -0.85 3.12 -5.77
CA LEU A 20 -2.02 3.92 -6.07
C LEU A 20 -3.28 3.08 -5.80
N VAL A 21 -4.27 3.71 -5.16
CA VAL A 21 -5.61 3.14 -4.97
C VAL A 21 -6.64 4.12 -5.50
N THR A 22 -7.61 3.60 -6.23
CA THR A 22 -8.72 4.37 -6.77
C THR A 22 -10.02 3.69 -6.42
N VAL A 23 -11.08 4.48 -6.21
CA VAL A 23 -12.45 4.00 -6.09
C VAL A 23 -13.30 4.65 -7.17
N TYR A 24 -14.22 3.89 -7.76
CA TYR A 24 -15.11 4.42 -8.81
C TYR A 24 -16.47 3.70 -8.80
N PRO A 25 -17.56 4.43 -9.07
CA PRO A 25 -18.88 3.84 -9.25
C PRO A 25 -19.12 3.33 -10.68
N ASP A 26 -20.18 2.55 -10.87
CA ASP A 26 -20.78 2.36 -12.19
C ASP A 26 -21.46 3.67 -12.66
N LYS A 27 -21.94 3.68 -13.90
CA LYS A 27 -22.65 4.82 -14.49
C LYS A 27 -23.91 5.24 -13.69
N ALA A 28 -24.49 4.33 -12.92
CA ALA A 28 -25.71 4.56 -12.14
C ALA A 28 -25.43 4.94 -10.67
N GLY A 29 -24.18 4.88 -10.22
CA GLY A 29 -23.82 5.07 -8.81
C GLY A 29 -24.22 3.92 -7.89
N MET A 30 -24.65 2.78 -8.44
CA MET A 30 -25.22 1.67 -7.66
C MET A 30 -24.14 0.72 -7.14
N ARG A 31 -23.22 0.30 -8.02
CA ARG A 31 -22.07 -0.52 -7.65
C ARG A 31 -20.81 0.31 -7.63
N TRP A 32 -19.89 -0.09 -6.77
CA TRP A 32 -18.62 0.60 -6.53
C TRP A 32 -17.49 -0.40 -6.57
N TRP A 33 -16.35 0.00 -7.13
CA TRP A 33 -15.15 -0.82 -7.17
C TRP A 33 -13.96 -0.05 -6.65
N THR A 34 -13.00 -0.80 -6.12
CA THR A 34 -11.63 -0.33 -5.89
C THR A 34 -10.69 -1.00 -6.89
N LYS A 35 -9.67 -0.27 -7.33
CA LYS A 35 -8.58 -0.78 -8.16
C LYS A 35 -7.26 -0.19 -7.68
N ALA A 36 -6.23 -1.03 -7.63
CA ALA A 36 -4.91 -0.65 -7.15
C ALA A 36 -3.81 -0.94 -8.17
N TRP A 37 -2.73 -0.17 -8.09
CA TRP A 37 -1.49 -0.34 -8.84
C TRP A 37 -0.33 -0.33 -7.86
N PHE A 38 0.64 -1.20 -8.11
CA PHE A 38 1.81 -1.39 -7.28
C PHE A 38 3.07 -1.27 -8.13
N ASN A 39 4.12 -0.69 -7.54
CA ASN A 39 5.46 -0.63 -8.10
C ASN A 39 5.50 -0.10 -9.54
N ASN A 40 4.79 1.01 -9.79
CA ASN A 40 4.73 1.69 -11.10
C ASN A 40 4.31 0.80 -12.28
N ARG A 41 3.63 -0.33 -12.05
CA ARG A 41 3.07 -1.13 -13.14
C ARG A 41 2.01 -0.33 -13.89
N GLU A 42 2.00 -0.44 -15.22
CA GLU A 42 0.94 0.18 -16.05
C GLU A 42 -0.40 -0.54 -15.84
N GLU A 43 -0.36 -1.86 -15.75
CA GLU A 43 -1.52 -2.69 -15.46
C GLU A 43 -1.79 -2.77 -13.95
N GLY A 44 -3.01 -2.41 -13.55
CA GLY A 44 -3.46 -2.51 -12.17
C GLY A 44 -4.13 -3.84 -11.89
N GLU A 45 -4.20 -4.20 -10.62
CA GLU A 45 -4.82 -5.42 -10.12
C GLU A 45 -6.31 -5.52 -10.51
N ALA A 46 -6.88 -6.72 -10.53
CA ALA A 46 -8.30 -6.89 -10.83
C ALA A 46 -9.16 -6.04 -9.90
N SER A 47 -10.16 -5.35 -10.46
CA SER A 47 -11.04 -4.49 -9.66
C SER A 47 -11.88 -5.32 -8.71
N VAL A 48 -11.99 -4.87 -7.46
CA VAL A 48 -12.75 -5.55 -6.40
C VAL A 48 -13.99 -4.73 -6.09
N GLU A 49 -15.17 -5.37 -6.10
CA GLU A 49 -16.43 -4.69 -5.74
C GLU A 49 -16.43 -4.37 -4.25
N ILE A 50 -16.79 -3.14 -3.91
CA ILE A 50 -16.85 -2.62 -2.53
C ILE A 50 -18.21 -1.99 -2.27
N SER A 51 -18.56 -1.84 -0.99
CA SER A 51 -19.77 -1.11 -0.64
C SER A 51 -19.60 0.39 -0.92
N ARG A 52 -20.70 1.07 -1.24
CA ARG A 52 -20.74 2.53 -1.34
C ARG A 52 -20.23 3.21 -0.06
N GLN A 53 -20.51 2.63 1.12
CA GLN A 53 -20.06 3.18 2.40
C GLN A 53 -18.54 3.18 2.53
N VAL A 54 -17.88 2.10 2.11
CA VAL A 54 -16.41 2.02 2.09
C VAL A 54 -15.84 3.04 1.11
N ALA A 55 -16.39 3.12 -0.11
CA ALA A 55 -15.93 4.09 -1.11
C ALA A 55 -16.05 5.54 -0.62
N VAL A 56 -17.19 5.91 -0.03
CA VAL A 56 -17.40 7.26 0.53
C VAL A 56 -16.43 7.54 1.67
N LYS A 57 -16.22 6.58 2.58
CA LYS A 57 -15.26 6.74 3.67
C LYS A 57 -13.84 6.92 3.15
N PHE A 58 -13.44 6.17 2.12
CA PHE A 58 -12.13 6.35 1.49
C PHE A 58 -11.99 7.72 0.82
N ILE A 59 -13.00 8.19 0.08
CA ILE A 59 -13.00 9.52 -0.56
C ILE A 59 -12.94 10.66 0.48
N GLN A 60 -13.48 10.44 1.67
CA GLN A 60 -13.47 11.39 2.77
C GLN A 60 -12.23 11.27 3.66
N ASP A 61 -11.22 10.50 3.25
CA ASP A 61 -10.00 10.22 4.03
C ASP A 61 -10.27 9.63 5.43
N LEU A 62 -11.42 8.98 5.62
CA LEU A 62 -11.79 8.28 6.85
C LEU A 62 -11.27 6.84 6.90
N ILE A 63 -10.80 6.32 5.76
CA ILE A 63 -10.03 5.08 5.66
C ILE A 63 -8.76 5.46 4.91
N ASP A 64 -7.60 5.19 5.51
CA ASP A 64 -6.33 5.47 4.87
C ASP A 64 -6.01 4.47 3.74
N LYS A 65 -5.00 4.81 2.94
CA LYS A 65 -4.56 4.02 1.78
C LYS A 65 -4.10 2.62 2.17
N ASP A 66 -3.37 2.47 3.26
CA ASP A 66 -2.80 1.17 3.66
C ASP A 66 -3.91 0.25 4.16
N THR A 67 -4.83 0.77 5.00
CA THR A 67 -6.02 0.05 5.45
C THR A 67 -6.87 -0.44 4.25
N MET A 68 -7.04 0.38 3.22
CA MET A 68 -7.73 -0.07 1.99
C MET A 68 -6.99 -1.19 1.26
N LEU A 69 -5.66 -1.08 1.15
CA LEU A 69 -4.84 -2.05 0.43
C LEU A 69 -4.78 -3.39 1.15
N GLU A 70 -4.67 -3.39 2.48
CA GLU A 70 -4.66 -4.61 3.29
C GLU A 70 -5.97 -5.40 3.16
N GLU A 71 -7.10 -4.70 3.19
CA GLU A 71 -8.41 -5.35 3.14
C GLU A 71 -8.71 -5.94 1.74
N TYR A 72 -8.42 -5.19 0.68
CA TYR A 72 -8.87 -5.54 -0.68
C TYR A 72 -7.78 -6.11 -1.59
N PHE A 73 -6.50 -5.91 -1.27
CA PHE A 73 -5.35 -6.41 -2.03
C PHE A 73 -4.28 -7.06 -1.11
N PRO A 74 -4.66 -7.99 -0.21
CA PRO A 74 -3.78 -8.49 0.85
C PRO A 74 -2.53 -9.20 0.31
N LYS A 75 -2.63 -9.91 -0.81
CA LYS A 75 -1.48 -10.62 -1.41
C LYS A 75 -0.42 -9.65 -1.92
N GLN A 76 -0.85 -8.54 -2.50
CA GLN A 76 0.05 -7.50 -2.99
C GLN A 76 0.67 -6.75 -1.82
N MET A 77 -0.07 -6.54 -0.72
CA MET A 77 0.47 -5.97 0.51
C MET A 77 1.48 -6.88 1.20
N GLU A 78 1.25 -8.21 1.22
CA GLU A 78 2.22 -9.18 1.74
C GLU A 78 3.56 -9.08 0.99
N VAL A 79 3.52 -9.03 -0.35
CA VAL A 79 4.72 -8.85 -1.18
C VAL A 79 5.37 -7.48 -0.95
N TYR A 80 4.57 -6.43 -0.80
CA TYR A 80 5.05 -5.08 -0.50
C TYR A 80 5.82 -5.04 0.82
N HIS A 81 5.24 -5.54 1.92
CA HIS A 81 5.90 -5.57 3.22
C HIS A 81 7.19 -6.37 3.20
N HIS A 82 7.16 -7.52 2.53
CA HIS A 82 8.35 -8.36 2.39
C HIS A 82 9.47 -7.63 1.64
N ALA A 83 9.15 -6.89 0.56
CA ALA A 83 10.15 -6.12 -0.18
C ALA A 83 10.75 -4.96 0.65
N ILE A 84 9.93 -4.30 1.46
CA ILE A 84 10.40 -3.24 2.37
C ILE A 84 11.31 -3.82 3.46
N GLU A 85 10.92 -4.92 4.09
CA GLU A 85 11.75 -5.57 5.12
C GLU A 85 13.06 -6.10 4.53
N GLN A 86 13.02 -6.70 3.34
CA GLN A 86 14.23 -7.12 2.64
C GLN A 86 15.18 -5.95 2.33
N THR A 87 14.64 -4.81 1.91
CA THR A 87 15.44 -3.60 1.65
C THR A 87 16.10 -3.11 2.94
N LYS A 88 15.37 -3.14 4.05
CA LYS A 88 15.89 -2.80 5.38
C LYS A 88 17.00 -3.74 5.83
N GLU A 89 16.82 -5.05 5.72
CA GLU A 89 17.85 -6.03 6.06
C GLU A 89 19.12 -5.84 5.22
N GLN A 90 18.97 -5.58 3.92
CA GLN A 90 20.10 -5.31 3.03
C GLN A 90 20.87 -4.04 3.44
N LEU A 91 20.17 -2.97 3.81
CA LEU A 91 20.80 -1.74 4.29
C LEU A 91 21.56 -1.98 5.61
N LEU A 92 20.96 -2.71 6.56
CA LEU A 92 21.60 -3.05 7.83
C LEU A 92 22.88 -3.89 7.62
N GLN A 93 22.84 -4.86 6.72
CA GLN A 93 24.01 -5.66 6.33
C GLN A 93 25.11 -4.78 5.71
N GLN A 94 24.76 -3.83 4.84
CA GLN A 94 25.72 -2.89 4.25
C GLN A 94 26.40 -2.00 5.29
N MET A 95 25.70 -1.70 6.39
CA MET A 95 26.22 -0.91 7.51
C MET A 95 26.97 -1.75 8.57
N ASN A 96 27.09 -3.07 8.38
CA ASN A 96 27.60 -4.03 9.37
C ASN A 96 26.86 -4.00 10.72
N LEU A 97 25.59 -3.63 10.71
CA LEU A 97 24.70 -3.65 11.88
C LEU A 97 23.91 -4.95 11.85
N THR A 98 24.46 -6.02 12.44
CA THR A 98 23.80 -7.33 12.57
C THR A 98 23.69 -7.76 14.02
#